data_AF-A0AAV5WQE2-F1
#
_entry.id   AF-A0AAV5WQE2-F1
#
_cell.length_a   1.000
_cell.length_b   1.000
_cell.length_c   1.000
_cell.angle_alpha   90.00
_cell.angle_beta   90.00
_cell.angle_gamma   90.00
#
_symmetry.space_group_name_H-M   'P 1'
#
loop_
_entity.id
_entity.type
_entity.pdbx_description
1 polymer ?
#
loop_
_entity_poly.entity_id
_entity_poly.type
_entity_poly.pdbx_seq_one_letter_code
_entity_poly.pdbx_strand_id
1 'polypeptide(L)'
;ANIFYGPYLEKNQEVNEINDVDDEKFVGFLKSIHRKKFEFDSVQSALDSLEYSDRFLMPNIAEKVIPLTECTIMKMLLNGFSLNFHPNL
;
A
#
# COMPACT_ATOMS: atom_id res chain seq x y z
N ALA A 1 -12.78 -13.15 -4.53
CA ALA A 1 -13.72 -12.94 -5.65
C ALA A 1 -13.68 -11.46 -6.05
N ASN A 2 -13.91 -11.12 -7.32
CA ASN A 2 -13.67 -9.77 -7.86
C ASN A 2 -14.97 -8.95 -7.87
N ILE A 3 -14.96 -7.73 -7.33
CA ILE A 3 -16.16 -6.89 -7.20
C ILE A 3 -16.73 -6.40 -8.55
N PHE A 4 -15.88 -6.24 -9.57
CA PHE A 4 -16.26 -5.71 -10.87
C PHE A 4 -16.79 -6.77 -11.84
N TYR A 5 -16.44 -8.04 -11.63
CA TYR A 5 -16.81 -9.15 -12.52
C TYR A 5 -17.48 -10.33 -11.81
N GLY A 6 -17.59 -10.27 -10.48
CA GLY A 6 -18.18 -11.32 -9.65
C GLY A 6 -19.71 -11.25 -9.59
N PRO A 7 -20.33 -12.05 -8.71
CA PRO A 7 -21.78 -12.07 -8.53
C PRO A 7 -22.31 -10.94 -7.63
N TYR A 8 -21.48 -9.94 -7.32
CA TYR A 8 -21.76 -8.83 -6.40
C TYR A 8 -22.66 -7.75 -7.03
N LEU A 9 -23.37 -6.96 -6.23
CA LEU A 9 -24.26 -5.89 -6.72
C LEU A 9 -23.44 -4.69 -7.23
N GLU A 10 -22.29 -4.48 -6.60
CA GLU A 10 -21.22 -3.53 -6.87
C GLU A 10 -20.79 -3.51 -8.34
N LYS A 11 -20.88 -4.66 -9.03
CA LYS A 11 -20.52 -4.79 -10.45
C LYS A 11 -21.34 -3.88 -11.39
N ASN A 12 -22.55 -3.49 -10.97
CA ASN A 12 -23.46 -2.66 -11.76
C ASN A 12 -23.46 -1.19 -11.29
N GLN A 13 -22.64 -0.84 -10.30
CA GLN A 13 -22.56 0.51 -9.75
C GLN A 13 -21.46 1.30 -10.44
N GLU A 14 -21.77 2.55 -10.79
CA GLU A 14 -20.78 3.49 -11.35
C GLU A 14 -19.78 3.96 -10.28
N VAL A 15 -20.24 4.05 -9.03
CA VAL A 15 -19.44 4.50 -7.88
C VAL A 15 -19.49 3.41 -6.81
N ASN A 16 -18.32 2.99 -6.35
CA ASN A 16 -18.17 2.03 -5.25
C ASN A 16 -17.49 2.73 -4.08
N GLU A 17 -18.09 2.59 -2.90
CA GLU A 17 -17.54 3.11 -1.65
C GLU A 17 -16.53 2.10 -1.06
N ILE A 18 -15.40 2.61 -0.56
CA ILE A 18 -14.39 1.82 0.12
C ILE A 18 -14.27 2.38 1.53
N ASN A 19 -14.70 1.60 2.52
CA ASN A 19 -14.62 1.96 3.92
C ASN A 19 -13.31 1.48 4.56
N ASP A 20 -13.01 2.02 5.74
CA ASP A 20 -11.85 1.66 6.56
C ASP A 20 -10.50 1.87 5.86
N VAL A 21 -10.41 2.88 5.00
CA VAL A 21 -9.16 3.33 4.39
C VAL A 21 -8.95 4.79 4.73
N ASP A 22 -7.69 5.18 4.92
CA ASP A 22 -7.32 6.58 5.00
C ASP A 22 -7.26 7.16 3.58
N ASP A 23 -8.05 8.20 3.33
CA ASP A 23 -8.24 8.78 1.99
C ASP A 23 -6.92 9.25 1.37
N GLU A 24 -6.08 9.95 2.13
CA GLU A 24 -4.85 10.53 1.63
C GLU A 24 -3.84 9.43 1.28
N LYS A 25 -3.66 8.46 2.18
CA LYS A 25 -2.77 7.33 1.98
C LYS A 25 -3.24 6.46 0.81
N PHE A 26 -4.53 6.18 0.72
CA PHE A 26 -5.08 5.34 -0.34
C PHE A 26 -4.98 6.02 -1.71
N VAL A 27 -5.28 7.32 -1.81
CA VAL A 27 -5.06 8.10 -3.04
C VAL A 27 -3.59 8.13 -3.44
N GLY A 28 -2.67 8.24 -2.47
CA GLY A 28 -1.23 8.12 -2.69
C GLY A 28 -0.86 6.78 -3.31
N PHE A 29 -1.35 5.68 -2.74
CA PHE A 29 -1.15 4.33 -3.26
C PHE A 29 -1.66 4.16 -4.70
N LEU A 30 -2.89 4.63 -5.00
CA LEU A 30 -3.46 4.56 -6.35
C LEU A 30 -2.65 5.36 -7.37
N LYS A 31 -2.16 6.55 -7.00
CA LYS A 31 -1.28 7.36 -7.87
C LYS A 31 0.02 6.63 -8.18
N SER A 32 0.61 5.95 -7.20
CA SER A 32 1.84 5.16 -7.38
C SER A 32 1.65 3.99 -8.34
N ILE A 33 0.52 3.28 -8.22
CA ILE A 33 0.14 2.21 -9.17
C ILE A 33 -0.05 2.79 -10.57
N HIS A 34 -0.86 3.83 -10.71
CA HIS A 34 -1.19 4.43 -12.01
C HIS A 34 0.06 4.94 -12.74
N ARG A 35 0.97 5.60 -12.01
CA ARG A 35 2.24 6.12 -12.54
C ARG A 35 3.31 5.05 -12.71
N LYS A 36 3.11 3.84 -12.15
CA LYS A 36 4.10 2.77 -12.03
C LYS A 36 5.40 3.25 -11.36
N LYS A 37 5.29 4.20 -10.43
CA LYS A 37 6.41 4.83 -9.74
C LYS A 37 6.17 4.72 -8.24
N PHE A 38 7.01 3.93 -7.57
CA PHE A 38 6.97 3.72 -6.13
C PHE A 38 8.15 4.46 -5.51
N GLU A 39 7.84 5.56 -4.85
CA GLU A 39 8.78 6.36 -4.07
C GLU A 39 8.17 6.51 -2.68
N PHE A 40 8.96 6.21 -1.67
CA PHE A 40 8.54 6.22 -0.27
C PHE A 40 9.40 7.23 0.48
N ASP A 41 8.75 8.26 1.01
CA ASP A 41 9.42 9.29 1.80
C ASP A 41 9.64 8.83 3.26
N SER A 42 9.00 7.72 3.65
CA SER A 42 9.14 7.10 4.96
C SER A 42 8.88 5.59 4.92
N VAL A 43 9.38 4.86 5.92
CA VAL A 43 9.05 3.43 6.11
C VAL A 43 7.54 3.24 6.26
N GLN A 44 6.85 4.13 6.97
CA GLN A 44 5.40 4.02 7.15
C GLN A 44 4.66 4.07 5.81
N SER A 45 5.05 4.96 4.89
CA SER A 45 4.41 5.03 3.55
C SER A 45 4.62 3.77 2.71
N ALA A 46 5.76 3.08 2.92
CA ALA A 46 6.04 1.80 2.28
C ALA A 46 5.20 0.67 2.90
N LEU A 47 5.07 0.66 4.24
CA LEU A 47 4.22 -0.29 4.97
C LEU A 47 2.73 -0.12 4.61
N ASP A 48 2.23 1.12 4.56
CA ASP A 48 0.86 1.42 4.14
C ASP A 48 0.61 0.90 2.71
N SER A 49 1.60 1.02 1.81
CA SER A 49 1.50 0.47 0.45
C SER A 49 1.51 -1.06 0.42
N LEU A 50 2.23 -1.72 1.33
CA LEU A 50 2.17 -3.18 1.47
C LEU A 50 0.80 -3.61 1.99
N GLU A 51 0.27 -2.94 3.01
CA GLU A 51 -1.07 -3.19 3.56
C GLU A 51 -2.15 -3.10 2.48
N TYR A 52 -2.16 -2.01 1.69
CA TYR A 52 -3.12 -1.89 0.60
C TYR A 52 -2.90 -2.93 -0.51
N SER A 53 -1.65 -3.27 -0.82
CA SER A 53 -1.38 -4.31 -1.82
C SER A 53 -1.92 -5.68 -1.40
N ASP A 54 -1.86 -6.00 -0.10
CA ASP A 54 -2.44 -7.22 0.44
C ASP A 54 -3.97 -7.16 0.44
N ARG A 55 -4.54 -6.06 0.98
CA ARG A 55 -5.99 -5.85 1.08
C ARG A 55 -6.71 -5.92 -0.26
N PHE A 56 -6.10 -5.37 -1.31
CA PHE A 56 -6.66 -5.38 -2.67
C PHE A 56 -6.15 -6.52 -3.55
N LEU A 57 -5.47 -7.52 -2.96
CA LEU A 57 -4.99 -8.72 -3.64
C LEU A 57 -4.13 -8.42 -4.87
N MET A 58 -3.13 -7.55 -4.69
CA MET A 58 -2.21 -7.07 -5.72
C MET A 58 -0.77 -7.56 -5.46
N PRO A 59 -0.48 -8.88 -5.53
CA PRO A 59 0.84 -9.43 -5.19
C PRO A 59 1.97 -8.86 -6.05
N ASN A 60 1.71 -8.58 -7.34
CA ASN A 60 2.68 -7.94 -8.24
C ASN A 60 3.11 -6.53 -7.79
N ILE A 61 2.29 -5.86 -6.98
CA ILE A 61 2.62 -4.58 -6.37
C ILE A 61 3.45 -4.83 -5.12
N ALA A 62 3.03 -5.77 -4.25
CA ALA A 62 3.80 -6.16 -3.08
C ALA A 62 5.25 -6.56 -3.44
N GLU A 63 5.43 -7.40 -4.46
CA GLU A 63 6.74 -7.82 -4.98
C GLU A 63 7.64 -6.64 -5.39
N LYS A 64 7.06 -5.52 -5.84
CA LYS A 64 7.81 -4.30 -6.17
C LYS A 64 8.09 -3.43 -4.95
N VAL A 65 7.18 -3.41 -3.98
CA VAL A 65 7.27 -2.55 -2.80
C VAL A 65 8.19 -3.14 -1.73
N ILE A 66 8.22 -4.45 -1.56
CA ILE A 66 9.09 -5.15 -0.59
C ILE A 66 10.56 -4.70 -0.69
N PRO A 67 11.25 -4.81 -1.85
CA PRO A 67 12.66 -4.44 -1.95
C PRO A 67 12.89 -2.93 -1.70
N LEU A 68 11.93 -2.08 -2.03
CA LEU A 68 12.00 -0.63 -1.76
C LEU A 68 11.85 -0.34 -0.26
N THR A 69 11.00 -1.11 0.43
CA THR A 69 10.81 -1.04 1.87
C THR A 69 12.09 -1.45 2.60
N GLU A 70 12.68 -2.58 2.21
CA GLU A 70 13.97 -3.06 2.73
C GLU A 70 15.08 -2.03 2.51
N CYS A 71 15.18 -1.46 1.31
CA CYS A 71 16.16 -0.42 1.00
C CYS A 71 15.96 0.83 1.88
N THR A 72 14.72 1.23 2.13
CA THR A 72 14.38 2.38 2.98
C THR A 72 14.78 2.13 4.44
N ILE A 73 14.42 0.95 4.97
CA ILE A 73 14.83 0.50 6.31
C ILE A 73 16.35 0.49 6.45
N MET A 74 17.05 -0.11 5.47
CA MET A 74 18.51 -0.21 5.48
C MET A 74 19.18 1.17 5.44
N LYS A 75 18.69 2.09 4.61
CA LYS A 75 19.17 3.49 4.58
C LYS A 75 19.00 4.17 5.94
N MET A 76 17.86 3.99 6.59
CA MET A 76 17.63 4.58 7.92
C MET A 76 18.58 4.03 8.98
N LEU A 77 18.78 2.71 9.00
CA LEU A 77 19.71 2.06 9.92
C LEU A 77 21.16 2.52 9.69
N LEU A 78 21.60 2.62 8.43
CA LEU A 78 22.94 3.09 8.08
C LEU A 78 23.17 4.57 8.44
N ASN A 79 22.11 5.38 8.42
CA ASN A 79 22.14 6.79 8.78
C ASN A 79 21.99 7.04 10.30
N GLY A 80 21.97 5.98 11.12
CA GLY A 80 21.90 6.08 12.59
C GLY A 80 20.51 6.40 13.15
N PHE A 81 19.44 6.27 12.35
CA PHE A 81 18.07 6.40 12.84
C PHE A 81 17.62 5.09 13.51
N SER A 82 17.08 5.19 14.73
CA SER A 82 16.45 4.07 15.42
C SER A 82 15.04 3.84 14.89
N LEU A 83 14.74 2.61 14.46
CA LEU A 83 13.37 2.20 14.11
C LEU A 83 12.64 1.82 15.39
N ASN A 84 11.75 2.72 15.86
CA ASN A 84 10.85 2.41 16.96
C ASN A 84 9.67 1.61 16.41
N PHE A 85 9.83 0.29 16.35
CA PHE A 85 8.69 -0.60 16.14
C PHE A 85 7.86 -0.64 17.43
N HIS A 86 6.66 -0.06 17.40
CA HIS A 86 5.63 -0.37 18.37
C HIS A 86 4.76 -1.49 17.80
N PRO A 87 4.99 -2.75 18.18
CA PRO A 87 4.00 -3.78 17.94
C PRO A 87 2.78 -3.44 18.81
N ASN A 88 1.70 -2.99 18.18
CA ASN A 88 0.41 -2.90 18.84
C ASN A 88 -0.02 -4.34 19.19
N LEU A 89 0.04 -4.66 20.50
CA LEU A 89 -0.56 -5.82 21.15
C LEU A 89 -2.03 -5.52 21.46
#